data_AF-A0A2J6J7E8-F1
#
_entry.id   AF-A0A2J6J7E8-F1
#
_cell.length_a   1.000
_cell.length_b   1.000
_cell.length_c   1.000
_cell.angle_alpha   90.00
_cell.angle_beta   90.00
_cell.angle_gamma   90.00
#
_symmetry.space_group_name_H-M   'P 1'
#
loop_
_entity.id
_entity.type
_entity.pdbx_description
1 polymer ?
#
loop_
_entity_poly.entity_id
_entity_poly.type
_entity_poly.pdbx_seq_one_letter_code
_entity_poly.pdbx_strand_id
1 'polypeptide(L)'
;MLRILFVILAFALLGSAPALAVTFNHSEHNTYTMDSPCTTCHVEDAFSIVPDKEVCTACHDDSFAKDVQYPALKTHRPLWAFKHRTVAKGNSIDCTVCHQQKDCLECHQAGFADEQGSFGNNLANVHRGDFQVSHPIAARTDPQLCSSCHENKFCSECHDSFNRNDLAFDSHRKGWSRLTAGAVNAAHESFTDAQCVGCHPGSTVLGGHWTSDHAREARKNLATCQACHPEGDVCLPCHSARSGLKANPHPDDWGDLSSRLQKASGGKSCRKCH
;
A
#
# COMPACT_ATOMS: atom_id res chain seq x y z
N MET A 1 -54.58 37.57 -53.36
CA MET A 1 -53.21 37.66 -53.91
C MET A 1 -52.23 37.77 -52.73
N LEU A 2 -51.00 37.26 -52.89
CA LEU A 2 -50.03 36.79 -51.86
C LEU A 2 -50.46 35.47 -51.19
N ARG A 3 -50.02 34.26 -51.58
CA ARG A 3 -48.68 33.70 -51.84
C ARG A 3 -47.71 33.97 -50.70
N ILE A 4 -47.38 32.94 -49.89
CA ILE A 4 -46.01 32.45 -49.60
C ILE A 4 -46.07 31.32 -48.54
N LEU A 5 -45.71 30.12 -48.99
CA LEU A 5 -45.06 29.01 -48.29
C LEU A 5 -45.44 28.69 -46.83
N PHE A 6 -46.28 27.66 -46.65
CA PHE A 6 -46.10 26.69 -45.55
C PHE A 6 -45.78 25.32 -46.16
N VAL A 7 -44.55 25.23 -46.64
CA VAL A 7 -43.90 23.98 -47.02
C VAL A 7 -43.48 23.28 -45.73
N ILE A 8 -44.03 22.07 -45.54
CA ILE A 8 -43.39 20.90 -44.93
C ILE A 8 -42.58 21.19 -43.67
N LEU A 9 -43.21 21.01 -42.50
CA LEU A 9 -42.46 20.60 -41.33
C LEU A 9 -43.35 19.78 -40.38
N ALA A 10 -43.85 18.67 -40.89
CA ALA A 10 -44.15 17.52 -40.06
C ALA A 10 -42.80 16.97 -39.57
N PHE A 11 -42.21 17.63 -38.57
CA PHE A 11 -41.14 17.00 -37.78
C PHE A 11 -41.81 15.86 -37.04
N ALA A 12 -41.65 14.67 -37.62
CA ALA A 12 -41.78 13.42 -36.92
C ALA A 12 -40.90 13.50 -35.66
N LEU A 13 -41.52 13.84 -34.53
CA LEU A 13 -41.06 13.45 -33.20
C LEU A 13 -41.27 11.93 -33.09
N LEU A 14 -40.55 11.17 -33.92
CA LEU A 14 -40.10 9.85 -33.55
C LEU A 14 -39.05 10.12 -32.46
N GLY A 15 -39.53 10.21 -31.22
CA GLY A 15 -38.68 10.07 -30.06
C GLY A 15 -38.04 8.69 -30.15
N SER A 16 -36.85 8.62 -30.73
CA SER A 16 -35.93 7.52 -30.52
C SER A 16 -35.66 7.51 -29.03
N ALA A 17 -36.41 6.69 -28.29
CA ALA A 17 -36.04 6.32 -26.94
C ALA A 17 -34.57 5.89 -27.00
N PRO A 18 -33.69 6.40 -26.12
CA PRO A 18 -32.34 5.88 -26.06
C PRO A 18 -32.51 4.37 -25.85
N ALA A 19 -31.96 3.57 -26.75
CA ALA A 19 -31.86 2.14 -26.55
C ALA A 19 -31.14 1.96 -25.21
N LEU A 20 -31.90 1.61 -24.16
CA LEU A 20 -31.33 1.34 -22.85
C LEU A 20 -30.42 0.13 -23.07
N ALA A 21 -29.12 0.36 -22.99
CA ALA A 21 -28.13 -0.69 -23.15
C ALA A 21 -28.46 -1.83 -22.18
N VAL A 22 -28.74 -3.01 -22.72
CA VAL A 22 -29.12 -4.18 -21.94
C VAL A 22 -27.92 -4.58 -21.08
N THR A 23 -28.14 -4.80 -19.79
CA THR A 23 -27.07 -5.26 -18.89
C THR A 23 -27.01 -6.78 -18.90
N PHE A 24 -25.80 -7.34 -18.99
CA PHE A 24 -25.60 -8.79 -18.97
C PHE A 24 -26.17 -9.44 -17.70
N ASN A 25 -26.88 -10.56 -17.87
CA ASN A 25 -27.52 -11.30 -16.78
C ASN A 25 -27.08 -12.78 -16.77
N HIS A 26 -26.32 -13.16 -15.74
CA HIS A 26 -25.89 -14.56 -15.55
C HIS A 26 -27.05 -15.52 -15.35
N SER A 27 -28.10 -15.12 -14.60
CA SER A 27 -29.23 -16.02 -14.32
C SER A 27 -29.97 -16.41 -15.59
N GLU A 28 -30.08 -15.50 -16.55
CA GLU A 28 -30.75 -15.75 -17.82
C GLU A 28 -29.90 -16.66 -18.72
N HIS A 29 -28.60 -16.37 -18.85
CA HIS A 29 -27.69 -17.21 -19.63
C HIS A 29 -27.61 -18.62 -19.08
N ASN A 30 -27.56 -18.78 -17.75
CA ASN A 30 -27.54 -20.09 -17.11
C ASN A 30 -28.77 -20.93 -17.45
N THR A 31 -29.91 -20.36 -17.87
CA THR A 31 -31.08 -21.15 -18.34
C THR A 31 -30.90 -21.69 -19.76
N TYR A 32 -30.16 -20.99 -20.62
CA TYR A 32 -29.92 -21.40 -22.01
C TYR A 32 -28.65 -22.24 -22.16
N THR A 33 -27.71 -22.13 -21.21
CA THR A 33 -26.41 -22.80 -21.22
C THR A 33 -26.25 -23.76 -20.03
N MET A 34 -27.34 -24.34 -19.53
CA MET A 34 -27.37 -25.15 -18.29
C MET A 34 -26.31 -26.26 -18.22
N ASP A 35 -25.98 -26.88 -19.35
CA ASP A 35 -25.00 -27.97 -19.43
C ASP A 35 -23.60 -27.51 -19.85
N SER A 36 -23.42 -26.21 -20.10
CA SER A 36 -22.14 -25.66 -20.53
C SER A 36 -21.27 -25.32 -19.32
N PRO A 37 -19.97 -25.67 -19.34
CA PRO A 37 -19.07 -25.27 -18.27
C PRO A 37 -18.92 -23.74 -18.24
N CYS A 38 -18.59 -23.19 -17.07
CA CYS A 38 -18.32 -21.74 -16.93
C CYS A 38 -17.22 -21.26 -17.90
N THR A 39 -16.30 -22.16 -18.28
CA THR A 39 -15.21 -21.92 -19.24
C THR A 39 -15.66 -21.70 -20.67
N THR A 40 -16.93 -21.99 -21.01
CA THR A 40 -17.53 -21.58 -22.28
C THR A 40 -17.51 -20.07 -22.45
N CYS A 41 -17.69 -19.33 -21.35
CA CYS A 41 -17.66 -17.88 -21.35
C CYS A 41 -16.37 -17.33 -20.71
N HIS A 42 -15.93 -17.93 -19.60
CA HIS A 42 -14.73 -17.53 -18.85
C HIS A 42 -13.52 -18.38 -19.26
N VAL A 43 -12.95 -18.07 -20.41
CA VAL A 43 -11.83 -18.83 -20.98
C VAL A 43 -10.60 -18.81 -20.07
N GLU A 44 -9.83 -19.90 -20.09
CA GLU A 44 -8.59 -20.02 -19.33
C GLU A 44 -7.57 -18.95 -19.78
N ASP A 45 -6.71 -18.53 -18.85
CA ASP A 45 -5.68 -17.51 -19.04
C ASP A 45 -6.17 -16.11 -19.46
N ALA A 46 -7.49 -15.87 -19.39
CA ALA A 46 -8.03 -14.53 -19.60
C ALA A 46 -7.50 -13.53 -18.55
N PHE A 47 -7.08 -12.36 -19.02
CA PHE A 47 -6.60 -11.29 -18.13
C PHE A 47 -7.69 -10.75 -17.18
N SER A 48 -8.96 -10.93 -17.52
CA SER A 48 -10.11 -10.38 -16.83
C SER A 48 -11.18 -11.45 -16.64
N ILE A 49 -11.87 -11.39 -15.50
CA ILE A 49 -13.06 -12.21 -15.25
C ILE A 49 -14.23 -11.83 -16.17
N VAL A 50 -14.26 -10.59 -16.65
CA VAL A 50 -15.19 -10.18 -17.71
C VAL A 50 -14.69 -10.78 -19.02
N PRO A 51 -15.47 -11.66 -19.69
CA PRO A 51 -15.11 -12.25 -20.97
C PRO A 51 -14.87 -11.19 -22.05
N ASP A 52 -14.06 -11.54 -23.05
CA ASP A 52 -13.96 -10.70 -24.23
C ASP A 52 -15.27 -10.76 -25.05
N LYS A 53 -15.59 -9.66 -25.73
CA LYS A 53 -16.87 -9.53 -26.44
C LYS A 53 -16.99 -10.53 -27.58
N GLU A 54 -15.87 -10.97 -28.15
CA GLU A 54 -15.81 -11.97 -29.20
C GLU A 54 -16.40 -13.31 -28.74
N VAL A 55 -16.29 -13.65 -27.45
CA VAL A 55 -16.88 -14.90 -26.91
C VAL A 55 -18.40 -14.89 -27.07
N CYS A 56 -19.03 -13.71 -26.94
CA CYS A 56 -20.47 -13.56 -27.10
C CYS A 56 -20.91 -13.73 -28.56
N THR A 57 -20.03 -13.48 -29.53
CA THR A 57 -20.35 -13.55 -30.96
C THR A 57 -20.51 -14.98 -31.48
N ALA A 58 -20.19 -15.99 -30.65
CA ALA A 58 -20.47 -17.38 -30.95
C ALA A 58 -21.98 -17.69 -30.98
N CYS A 59 -22.80 -16.90 -30.28
CA CYS A 59 -24.25 -17.09 -30.20
C CYS A 59 -25.05 -15.83 -30.51
N HIS A 60 -24.48 -14.64 -30.30
CA HIS A 60 -25.11 -13.35 -30.56
C HIS A 60 -24.50 -12.66 -31.78
N ASP A 61 -25.27 -11.79 -32.44
CA ASP A 61 -24.71 -10.93 -33.47
C ASP A 61 -23.75 -9.89 -32.85
N ASP A 62 -22.75 -9.50 -33.64
CA ASP A 62 -21.69 -8.59 -33.21
C ASP A 62 -22.23 -7.20 -32.80
N SER A 63 -23.29 -6.71 -33.46
CA SER A 63 -23.95 -5.46 -33.09
C SER A 63 -24.58 -5.53 -31.69
N PHE A 64 -25.32 -6.60 -31.41
CA PHE A 64 -25.97 -6.80 -30.12
C PHE A 64 -24.93 -7.00 -29.00
N ALA A 65 -23.93 -7.86 -29.21
CA ALA A 65 -22.87 -8.09 -28.23
C ALA A 65 -22.08 -6.81 -27.89
N LYS A 66 -21.93 -5.89 -28.84
CA LYS A 66 -21.24 -4.60 -28.59
C LYS A 66 -22.06 -3.66 -27.71
N ASP A 67 -23.37 -3.67 -27.84
CA ASP A 67 -24.31 -2.76 -27.16
C ASP A 67 -24.71 -3.23 -25.76
N VAL A 68 -24.43 -4.49 -25.40
CA VAL A 68 -24.62 -5.01 -24.04
C VAL A 68 -23.61 -4.38 -23.08
N GLN A 69 -24.11 -3.94 -21.91
CA GLN A 69 -23.27 -3.54 -20.79
C GLN A 69 -22.83 -4.76 -20.00
N TYR A 70 -21.52 -4.94 -19.88
CA TYR A 70 -20.90 -5.98 -19.06
C TYR A 70 -20.39 -5.33 -17.77
N PRO A 71 -21.15 -5.40 -16.66
CA PRO A 71 -20.75 -4.78 -15.42
C PRO A 71 -19.51 -5.49 -14.89
N ALA A 72 -18.35 -4.81 -14.97
CA ALA A 72 -17.14 -5.32 -14.36
C ALA A 72 -17.30 -5.32 -12.83
N LEU A 73 -17.06 -6.46 -12.20
CA LEU A 73 -16.93 -6.50 -10.76
C LEU A 73 -15.68 -5.68 -10.37
N LYS A 74 -15.85 -4.69 -9.49
CA LYS A 74 -14.73 -3.94 -8.90
C LYS A 74 -13.82 -4.83 -8.02
N THR A 75 -14.15 -6.11 -7.93
CA THR A 75 -13.60 -7.12 -7.03
C THR A 75 -12.48 -7.98 -7.62
N HIS A 76 -11.99 -7.74 -8.84
CA HIS A 76 -10.95 -8.60 -9.44
C HIS A 76 -9.73 -7.79 -9.93
N ARG A 77 -9.50 -6.62 -9.35
CA ARG A 77 -8.32 -5.80 -9.64
C ARG A 77 -7.08 -6.35 -8.90
N PRO A 78 -5.85 -6.06 -9.36
CA PRO A 78 -4.62 -6.58 -8.75
C PRO A 78 -4.44 -6.34 -7.24
N LEU A 79 -5.14 -5.37 -6.64
CA LEU A 79 -5.09 -5.07 -5.21
C LEU A 79 -6.33 -5.53 -4.43
N TRP A 80 -7.21 -6.32 -5.05
CA TRP A 80 -8.47 -6.75 -4.44
C TRP A 80 -8.26 -7.56 -3.16
N ALA A 81 -7.23 -8.42 -3.14
CA ALA A 81 -6.89 -9.23 -1.97
C ALA A 81 -6.79 -8.39 -0.68
N PHE A 82 -6.37 -7.13 -0.75
CA PHE A 82 -6.26 -6.24 0.41
C PHE A 82 -7.54 -5.48 0.77
N LYS A 83 -8.58 -5.53 -0.07
CA LYS A 83 -9.80 -4.72 0.07
C LYS A 83 -11.06 -5.55 0.23
N HIS A 84 -10.99 -6.86 -0.03
CA HIS A 84 -12.16 -7.74 -0.04
C HIS A 84 -12.80 -7.93 1.35
N ARG A 85 -12.06 -7.70 2.45
CA ARG A 85 -12.55 -7.86 3.83
C ARG A 85 -13.85 -7.12 4.11
N THR A 86 -13.96 -5.86 3.70
CA THR A 86 -15.16 -5.04 4.00
C THR A 86 -16.38 -5.52 3.21
N VAL A 87 -16.15 -5.99 1.98
CA VAL A 87 -17.19 -6.54 1.10
C VAL A 87 -17.64 -7.93 1.59
N ALA A 88 -16.69 -8.78 1.98
CA ALA A 88 -16.96 -10.10 2.54
C ALA A 88 -17.70 -10.02 3.89
N LYS A 89 -17.30 -9.10 4.78
CA LYS A 89 -18.00 -8.88 6.05
C LYS A 89 -19.39 -8.26 5.87
N GLY A 90 -19.56 -7.43 4.83
CA GLY A 90 -20.80 -6.73 4.54
C GLY A 90 -21.84 -7.54 3.76
N ASN A 91 -21.51 -8.76 3.31
CA ASN A 91 -22.34 -9.58 2.42
C ASN A 91 -22.89 -8.81 1.20
N SER A 92 -22.13 -7.84 0.69
CA SER A 92 -22.60 -6.99 -0.41
C SER A 92 -22.56 -7.68 -1.78
N ILE A 93 -21.86 -8.81 -1.89
CA ILE A 93 -21.71 -9.62 -3.11
C ILE A 93 -21.72 -11.09 -2.68
N ASP A 94 -22.49 -11.93 -3.36
CA ASP A 94 -22.45 -13.39 -3.16
C ASP A 94 -21.32 -14.00 -3.98
N CYS A 95 -20.18 -14.24 -3.32
CA CYS A 95 -19.01 -14.84 -3.94
C CYS A 95 -19.23 -16.32 -4.29
N THR A 96 -20.18 -17.00 -3.63
CA THR A 96 -20.35 -18.46 -3.75
C THR A 96 -20.95 -18.89 -5.08
N VAL A 97 -21.48 -17.94 -5.86
CA VAL A 97 -21.92 -18.14 -7.24
C VAL A 97 -20.74 -18.51 -8.15
N CYS A 98 -19.52 -18.04 -7.84
CA CYS A 98 -18.33 -18.28 -8.67
C CYS A 98 -17.21 -19.01 -7.94
N HIS A 99 -17.09 -18.83 -6.62
CA HIS A 99 -15.99 -19.35 -5.81
C HIS A 99 -16.44 -20.43 -4.84
N GLN A 100 -15.55 -21.40 -4.60
CA GLN A 100 -15.72 -22.46 -3.61
C GLN A 100 -14.99 -22.11 -2.30
N GLN A 101 -15.38 -22.76 -1.21
CA GLN A 101 -14.75 -22.58 0.11
C GLN A 101 -13.22 -22.77 0.07
N LYS A 102 -12.73 -23.70 -0.76
CA LYS A 102 -11.30 -23.94 -0.94
C LYS A 102 -10.54 -22.70 -1.45
N ASP A 103 -11.16 -21.87 -2.29
CA ASP A 103 -10.52 -20.70 -2.89
C ASP A 103 -10.28 -19.61 -1.83
N CYS A 104 -11.20 -19.48 -0.87
CA CYS A 104 -11.02 -18.63 0.30
C CYS A 104 -9.85 -19.15 1.17
N LEU A 105 -9.79 -20.46 1.32
CA LEU A 105 -8.85 -21.17 2.18
C LEU A 105 -7.43 -21.19 1.61
N GLU A 106 -7.22 -21.04 0.30
CA GLU A 106 -5.88 -20.88 -0.29
C GLU A 106 -5.06 -19.76 0.38
N CYS A 107 -5.72 -18.69 0.85
CA CYS A 107 -5.10 -17.64 1.66
C CYS A 107 -5.47 -17.73 3.14
N HIS A 108 -6.73 -18.03 3.48
CA HIS A 108 -7.22 -17.99 4.87
C HIS A 108 -6.95 -19.26 5.68
N GLN A 109 -6.50 -20.34 5.05
CA GLN A 109 -6.08 -21.59 5.70
C GLN A 109 -4.56 -21.64 5.93
N ALA A 110 -3.82 -20.59 5.52
CA ALA A 110 -2.41 -20.48 5.86
C ALA A 110 -2.25 -20.66 7.38
N GLY A 111 -1.44 -21.65 7.75
CA GLY A 111 -1.25 -22.12 9.11
C GLY A 111 -0.68 -21.06 10.06
N PHE A 112 -0.23 -21.53 11.21
CA PHE A 112 0.16 -20.71 12.35
C PHE A 112 1.01 -19.47 11.99
N ALA A 113 0.69 -18.40 12.69
CA ALA A 113 1.16 -17.02 12.62
C ALA A 113 2.69 -16.79 12.64
N ASP A 114 3.47 -17.84 12.83
CA ASP A 114 4.88 -17.85 13.19
C ASP A 114 5.80 -18.10 11.99
N GLU A 115 5.24 -18.47 10.84
CA GLU A 115 6.01 -18.67 9.62
C GLU A 115 5.58 -17.62 8.60
N GLN A 116 6.52 -16.78 8.17
CA GLN A 116 6.41 -16.24 6.81
C GLN A 116 6.12 -17.44 5.93
N GLY A 117 4.90 -17.54 5.40
CA GLY A 117 4.53 -18.67 4.56
C GLY A 117 5.63 -18.86 3.52
N SER A 118 5.97 -20.12 3.22
CA SER A 118 7.00 -20.46 2.22
C SER A 118 6.90 -19.51 1.02
N PHE A 119 8.04 -19.04 0.49
CA PHE A 119 8.09 -18.23 -0.72
C PHE A 119 7.42 -18.99 -1.87
N GLY A 120 6.11 -18.84 -1.97
CA GLY A 120 5.20 -19.45 -2.91
C GLY A 120 4.23 -18.38 -3.39
N ASN A 121 3.55 -18.66 -4.49
CA ASN A 121 2.77 -17.72 -5.31
C ASN A 121 1.60 -17.00 -4.62
N ASN A 122 1.47 -17.06 -3.29
CA ASN A 122 0.53 -16.21 -2.57
C ASN A 122 1.05 -14.78 -2.47
N LEU A 123 0.51 -13.91 -3.32
CA LEU A 123 0.78 -12.47 -3.41
C LEU A 123 0.56 -11.69 -2.08
N ALA A 124 -0.06 -12.31 -1.08
CA ALA A 124 -0.47 -11.68 0.17
C ALA A 124 -0.02 -12.48 1.39
N ASN A 125 1.29 -12.50 1.65
CA ASN A 125 1.74 -12.66 3.03
C ASN A 125 1.17 -11.47 3.82
N VAL A 126 0.32 -11.74 4.82
CA VAL A 126 -0.38 -10.70 5.60
C VAL A 126 0.58 -9.77 6.32
N HIS A 127 1.82 -10.25 6.56
CA HIS A 127 2.94 -9.49 7.07
C HIS A 127 4.10 -9.51 6.07
N ARG A 128 4.78 -8.37 5.89
CA ARG A 128 6.05 -8.33 5.18
C ARG A 128 7.14 -9.01 6.02
N GLY A 129 8.21 -9.50 5.40
CA GLY A 129 9.33 -10.12 6.12
C GLY A 129 10.01 -9.21 7.15
N ASP A 130 9.81 -7.89 7.06
CA ASP A 130 10.29 -6.90 8.02
C ASP A 130 9.19 -6.31 8.91
N PHE A 131 8.09 -7.05 9.13
CA PHE A 131 6.95 -6.57 9.92
C PHE A 131 7.35 -6.12 11.33
N GLN A 132 8.37 -6.71 11.95
CA GLN A 132 8.95 -6.24 13.23
C GLN A 132 9.29 -4.73 13.25
N VAL A 133 9.59 -4.12 12.10
CA VAL A 133 9.88 -2.68 11.96
C VAL A 133 8.63 -1.81 11.99
N SER A 134 7.50 -2.31 11.46
CA SER A 134 6.23 -1.59 11.39
C SER A 134 5.20 -2.03 12.45
N HIS A 135 5.45 -3.17 13.10
CA HIS A 135 4.65 -3.76 14.17
C HIS A 135 4.35 -2.76 15.30
N PRO A 136 5.31 -1.98 15.84
CA PRO A 136 5.02 -1.05 16.93
C PRO A 136 3.96 0.01 16.57
N ILE A 137 3.91 0.40 15.30
CA ILE A 137 2.92 1.36 14.79
C ILE A 137 1.55 0.68 14.71
N ALA A 138 1.49 -0.52 14.13
CA ALA A 138 0.26 -1.30 14.02
C ALA A 138 -0.33 -1.65 15.40
N ALA A 139 0.51 -2.14 16.31
CA ALA A 139 0.13 -2.52 17.68
C ALA A 139 -0.37 -1.32 18.52
N ARG A 140 0.16 -0.11 18.30
CA ARG A 140 -0.34 1.10 18.96
C ARG A 140 -1.62 1.65 18.32
N THR A 141 -1.83 1.40 17.04
CA THR A 141 -2.99 1.92 16.30
C THR A 141 -4.24 1.13 16.67
N ASP A 142 -4.19 -0.20 16.58
CA ASP A 142 -5.31 -1.07 16.93
C ASP A 142 -4.79 -2.50 17.23
N PRO A 143 -4.48 -2.79 18.50
CA PRO A 143 -3.97 -4.11 18.90
C PRO A 143 -5.04 -5.21 18.82
N GLN A 144 -6.33 -4.87 18.79
CA GLN A 144 -7.42 -5.86 18.76
C GLN A 144 -7.53 -6.54 17.39
N LEU A 145 -7.02 -5.91 16.32
CA LEU A 145 -6.89 -6.53 15.00
C LEU A 145 -5.95 -7.74 15.02
N CYS A 146 -4.98 -7.78 15.91
CA CYS A 146 -4.04 -8.89 15.99
C CYS A 146 -4.73 -10.14 16.56
N SER A 147 -5.60 -9.95 17.56
CA SER A 147 -6.31 -11.04 18.24
C SER A 147 -7.31 -11.80 17.36
N SER A 148 -7.63 -11.30 16.16
CA SER A 148 -8.43 -12.06 15.20
C SER A 148 -7.67 -13.21 14.55
N CYS A 149 -6.34 -13.19 14.60
CA CYS A 149 -5.47 -14.19 13.98
C CYS A 149 -4.39 -14.75 14.94
N HIS A 150 -3.95 -13.96 15.92
CA HIS A 150 -2.89 -14.30 16.87
C HIS A 150 -3.45 -14.49 18.27
N GLU A 151 -2.95 -15.50 18.99
CA GLU A 151 -3.21 -15.63 20.42
C GLU A 151 -2.41 -14.60 21.23
N ASN A 152 -2.96 -14.15 22.37
CA ASN A 152 -2.27 -13.21 23.26
C ASN A 152 -0.90 -13.73 23.75
N LYS A 153 -0.73 -15.06 23.83
CA LYS A 153 0.51 -15.71 24.24
C LYS A 153 1.68 -15.34 23.34
N PHE A 154 1.43 -15.15 22.03
CA PHE A 154 2.45 -14.74 21.05
C PHE A 154 3.07 -13.39 21.42
N CYS A 155 2.24 -12.42 21.86
CA CYS A 155 2.72 -11.12 22.30
C CYS A 155 3.68 -11.27 23.48
N SER A 156 3.30 -12.02 24.52
CA SER A 156 4.14 -12.23 25.70
C SER A 156 5.42 -13.00 25.37
N GLU A 157 5.34 -14.10 24.63
CA GLU A 157 6.52 -14.92 24.31
C GLU A 157 7.54 -14.17 23.47
N CYS A 158 7.06 -13.42 22.47
CA CYS A 158 7.94 -12.53 21.71
C CYS A 158 8.50 -11.48 22.66
N HIS A 159 7.70 -10.67 23.36
CA HIS A 159 8.22 -9.59 24.22
C HIS A 159 9.12 -10.06 25.37
N ASP A 160 8.97 -11.30 25.85
CA ASP A 160 9.79 -11.91 26.90
C ASP A 160 11.12 -12.46 26.36
N SER A 161 11.11 -13.07 25.16
CA SER A 161 12.32 -13.55 24.48
C SER A 161 13.06 -12.44 23.72
N PHE A 162 12.35 -11.36 23.41
CA PHE A 162 12.83 -10.28 22.61
C PHE A 162 13.75 -9.38 23.43
N ASN A 163 15.05 -9.43 23.13
CA ASN A 163 15.98 -8.50 23.71
C ASN A 163 15.69 -7.11 23.13
N ARG A 164 15.47 -6.10 23.98
CA ARG A 164 15.25 -4.71 23.51
C ARG A 164 16.41 -4.19 22.65
N ASN A 165 17.59 -4.81 22.77
CA ASN A 165 18.76 -4.56 21.94
C ASN A 165 18.70 -5.18 20.53
N ASP A 166 17.69 -6.00 20.23
CA ASP A 166 17.46 -6.64 18.92
C ASP A 166 16.53 -5.83 18.00
N LEU A 167 15.83 -4.79 18.51
CA LEU A 167 15.15 -3.79 17.66
C LEU A 167 16.16 -2.90 16.92
N ALA A 168 17.43 -3.11 17.18
CA ALA A 168 18.41 -2.10 16.99
C ALA A 168 18.93 -2.11 15.57
N PHE A 169 18.28 -1.29 14.77
CA PHE A 169 19.00 -0.35 13.92
C PHE A 169 20.27 0.16 14.62
N ASP A 170 21.37 0.31 13.89
CA ASP A 170 22.63 0.79 14.45
C ASP A 170 22.46 2.16 15.13
N SER A 171 21.50 2.95 14.64
CA SER A 171 21.04 4.21 15.25
C SER A 171 20.51 4.07 16.69
N HIS A 172 19.88 2.95 17.06
CA HIS A 172 19.43 2.68 18.43
C HIS A 172 20.46 1.87 19.24
N ARG A 173 21.19 0.93 18.61
CA ARG A 173 22.19 0.07 19.28
C ARG A 173 23.39 0.84 19.78
N LYS A 174 23.83 1.79 18.95
CA LYS A 174 24.91 2.72 19.24
C LYS A 174 24.30 4.11 19.30
N GLY A 175 23.38 4.32 20.24
CA GLY A 175 22.77 5.63 20.46
C GLY A 175 23.86 6.68 20.39
N TRP A 176 23.71 7.64 19.46
CA TRP A 176 24.78 8.56 19.07
C TRP A 176 25.46 9.19 20.30
N SER A 177 24.66 9.54 21.31
CA SER A 177 25.09 10.06 22.61
C SER A 177 26.15 9.21 23.32
N ARG A 178 26.14 7.88 23.13
CA ARG A 178 27.07 6.92 23.75
C ARG A 178 28.24 6.51 22.84
N LEU A 179 28.28 6.97 21.59
CA LEU A 179 29.46 6.83 20.75
C LEU A 179 30.58 7.71 21.31
N THR A 180 31.82 7.25 21.27
CA THR A 180 32.96 8.04 21.73
C THR A 180 33.52 8.92 20.60
N ALA A 181 33.83 10.17 20.91
CA ALA A 181 34.52 11.08 20.00
C ALA A 181 36.00 10.65 19.88
N GLY A 182 36.39 10.12 18.72
CA GLY A 182 37.64 9.37 18.53
C GLY A 182 38.95 10.06 18.94
N ALA A 183 39.00 11.39 18.99
CA ALA A 183 40.17 12.15 19.45
C ALA A 183 40.24 12.34 20.97
N VAL A 184 39.10 12.30 21.66
CA VAL A 184 38.96 12.67 23.07
C VAL A 184 38.47 11.50 23.93
N ASN A 185 38.08 10.39 23.28
CA ASN A 185 37.49 9.18 23.86
C ASN A 185 36.39 9.45 24.91
N ALA A 186 35.66 10.54 24.72
CA ALA A 186 34.52 10.92 25.54
C ALA A 186 33.22 10.64 24.78
N ALA A 187 32.18 10.22 25.49
CA ALA A 187 30.86 10.02 24.91
C ALA A 187 30.32 11.35 24.34
N HIS A 188 29.61 11.30 23.20
CA HIS A 188 29.05 12.50 22.58
C HIS A 188 28.04 13.23 23.48
N GLU A 189 27.42 12.54 24.46
CA GLU A 189 26.55 13.14 25.47
C GLU A 189 27.25 14.14 26.39
N SER A 190 28.59 14.08 26.49
CA SER A 190 29.39 15.00 27.29
C SER A 190 29.61 16.36 26.62
N PHE A 191 29.14 16.54 25.38
CA PHE A 191 29.35 17.76 24.60
C PHE A 191 28.02 18.46 24.31
N THR A 192 28.11 19.78 24.20
CA THR A 192 26.98 20.63 23.79
C THR A 192 26.92 20.77 22.27
N ASP A 193 25.73 21.02 21.72
CA ASP A 193 25.48 21.25 20.29
C ASP A 193 26.42 22.31 19.66
N ALA A 194 26.84 23.31 20.43
CA ALA A 194 27.74 24.36 19.98
C ALA A 194 29.17 23.85 19.69
N GLN A 195 29.58 22.74 20.32
CA GLN A 195 30.92 22.18 20.20
C GLN A 195 31.06 21.23 19.01
N CYS A 196 29.96 20.80 18.38
CA CYS A 196 29.96 19.84 17.28
C CYS A 196 30.85 20.29 16.10
N VAL A 197 30.75 21.56 15.69
CA VAL A 197 31.52 22.13 14.57
C VAL A 197 33.04 22.13 14.80
N GLY A 198 33.49 22.10 16.05
CA GLY A 198 34.92 22.02 16.37
C GLY A 198 35.55 20.68 16.00
N CYS A 199 34.78 19.59 16.07
CA CYS A 199 35.23 18.24 15.71
C CYS A 199 34.71 17.78 14.34
N HIS A 200 33.62 18.38 13.85
CA HIS A 200 32.96 18.04 12.60
C HIS A 200 32.99 19.21 11.61
N PRO A 201 34.14 19.45 10.94
CA PRO A 201 34.25 20.50 9.95
C PRO A 201 33.32 20.24 8.76
N GLY A 202 32.76 21.32 8.20
CA GLY A 202 31.86 21.25 7.06
C GLY A 202 30.49 20.63 7.34
N SER A 203 30.05 20.59 8.61
CA SER A 203 28.75 20.00 9.00
C SER A 203 28.65 18.51 8.69
N THR A 204 29.78 17.80 8.62
CA THR A 204 29.82 16.37 8.26
C THR A 204 30.07 15.48 9.47
N VAL A 205 29.31 14.41 9.58
CA VAL A 205 29.63 13.31 10.51
C VAL A 205 30.58 12.36 9.80
N LEU A 206 31.89 12.55 10.01
CA LEU A 206 32.94 11.81 9.28
C LEU A 206 32.85 10.30 9.54
N GLY A 207 32.99 9.53 8.45
CA GLY A 207 33.50 8.15 8.34
C GLY A 207 33.17 7.14 9.44
N GLY A 208 32.19 6.29 9.19
CA GLY A 208 31.93 5.07 9.97
C GLY A 208 30.72 4.31 9.43
N HIS A 209 30.64 3.00 9.70
CA HIS A 209 29.48 2.18 9.34
C HIS A 209 28.17 2.80 9.87
N TRP A 210 28.23 3.42 11.06
CA TRP A 210 27.08 4.09 11.67
C TRP A 210 26.48 5.18 10.77
N THR A 211 27.28 6.07 10.17
CA THR A 211 26.74 7.17 9.34
C THR A 211 26.02 6.64 8.10
N SER A 212 26.57 5.61 7.44
CA SER A 212 25.93 5.00 6.25
C SER A 212 24.68 4.21 6.61
N ASP A 213 24.70 3.50 7.73
CA ASP A 213 23.59 2.66 8.16
C ASP A 213 22.45 3.54 8.70
N HIS A 214 22.76 4.53 9.54
CA HIS A 214 21.83 5.55 10.02
C HIS A 214 21.10 6.25 8.86
N ALA A 215 21.84 6.70 7.85
CA ALA A 215 21.24 7.37 6.69
C ALA A 215 20.26 6.45 5.94
N ARG A 216 20.59 5.17 5.79
CA ARG A 216 19.72 4.17 5.14
C ARG A 216 18.47 3.89 5.97
N GLU A 217 18.64 3.72 7.28
CA GLU A 217 17.58 3.47 8.26
C GLU A 217 16.58 4.64 8.29
N ALA A 218 17.07 5.86 8.46
CA ALA A 218 16.27 7.07 8.52
C ALA A 218 15.47 7.32 7.23
N ARG A 219 16.07 7.06 6.06
CA ARG A 219 15.39 7.19 4.75
C ARG A 219 14.32 6.12 4.52
N LYS A 220 14.50 4.91 5.06
CA LYS A 220 13.54 3.81 4.89
C LYS A 220 12.24 4.08 5.63
N ASN A 221 12.32 4.55 6.89
CA ASN A 221 11.11 4.84 7.67
C ASN A 221 11.36 5.82 8.84
N LEU A 222 11.43 7.12 8.54
CA LEU A 222 11.53 8.17 9.57
C LEU A 222 10.37 8.15 10.57
N ALA A 223 9.16 7.77 10.13
CA ALA A 223 7.97 7.75 10.97
C ALA A 223 8.09 6.74 12.12
N THR A 224 8.82 5.63 11.94
CA THR A 224 9.10 4.67 13.02
C THR A 224 9.89 5.32 14.16
N CYS A 225 10.90 6.14 13.86
CA CYS A 225 11.67 6.86 14.88
C CYS A 225 10.80 7.90 15.60
N GLN A 226 10.00 8.64 14.84
CA GLN A 226 9.10 9.68 15.37
C GLN A 226 7.98 9.15 16.25
N ALA A 227 7.64 7.86 16.13
CA ALA A 227 6.68 7.21 17.03
C ALA A 227 7.15 7.25 18.51
N CYS A 228 8.47 7.30 18.75
CA CYS A 228 9.05 7.43 20.09
C CYS A 228 9.73 8.79 20.32
N HIS A 229 10.26 9.42 19.27
CA HIS A 229 10.88 10.76 19.30
C HIS A 229 10.06 11.77 18.48
N PRO A 230 8.83 12.11 18.90
CA PRO A 230 7.91 12.93 18.10
C PRO A 230 8.37 14.38 17.94
N GLU A 231 9.23 14.84 18.85
CA GLU A 231 9.77 16.20 18.83
C GLU A 231 11.03 16.33 17.99
N GLY A 232 11.60 15.21 17.52
CA GLY A 232 12.86 15.21 16.78
C GLY A 232 14.06 15.60 17.64
N ASP A 233 13.93 15.46 18.96
CA ASP A 233 14.95 15.76 19.98
C ASP A 233 16.28 15.06 19.72
N VAL A 234 16.24 13.86 19.11
CA VAL A 234 17.43 13.09 18.72
C VAL A 234 17.99 13.44 17.34
N CYS A 235 17.21 14.12 16.48
CA CYS A 235 17.59 14.43 15.10
C CYS A 235 18.09 15.88 14.96
N LEU A 236 17.42 16.82 15.63
CA LEU A 236 17.66 18.25 15.50
C LEU A 236 19.05 18.74 15.99
N PRO A 237 19.73 18.09 16.96
CA PRO A 237 21.12 18.44 17.28
C PRO A 237 22.06 18.31 16.07
N CYS A 238 21.77 17.37 15.16
CA CYS A 238 22.58 17.15 13.98
C CYS A 238 22.01 17.84 12.73
N HIS A 239 20.70 17.73 12.50
CA HIS A 239 20.05 18.09 11.22
C HIS A 239 19.25 19.39 11.24
N SER A 240 19.24 20.14 12.35
CA SER A 240 18.56 21.44 12.42
C SER A 240 19.19 22.45 11.47
N ALA A 241 18.38 23.23 10.75
CA ALA A 241 18.86 24.35 9.96
C ALA A 241 19.32 25.54 10.83
N ARG A 242 18.90 25.58 12.10
CA ARG A 242 19.06 26.75 12.98
C ARG A 242 20.19 26.58 14.00
N SER A 243 20.44 25.35 14.44
CA SER A 243 21.31 25.03 15.59
C SER A 243 22.08 23.72 15.36
N GLY A 244 23.08 23.45 16.21
CA GLY A 244 23.83 22.20 16.17
C GLY A 244 24.71 22.05 14.94
N LEU A 245 24.88 20.81 14.47
CA LEU A 245 25.83 20.47 13.40
C LEU A 245 25.38 20.97 12.01
N LYS A 246 24.08 21.15 11.79
CA LYS A 246 23.47 21.54 10.51
C LYS A 246 23.84 20.59 9.36
N ALA A 247 24.02 19.32 9.66
CA ALA A 247 24.26 18.27 8.67
C ALA A 247 23.04 18.12 7.77
N ASN A 248 23.24 18.15 6.45
CA ASN A 248 22.16 17.98 5.50
C ASN A 248 21.58 16.56 5.60
N PRO A 249 20.29 16.37 5.94
CA PRO A 249 19.68 15.04 6.00
C PRO A 249 19.37 14.46 4.60
N HIS A 250 19.41 15.28 3.55
CA HIS A 250 19.16 14.86 2.19
C HIS A 250 20.42 14.28 1.53
N PRO A 251 20.26 13.34 0.57
CA PRO A 251 21.38 12.84 -0.21
C PRO A 251 21.93 13.92 -1.15
N ASP A 252 23.14 13.70 -1.68
CA ASP A 252 23.84 14.67 -2.54
C ASP A 252 23.06 14.99 -3.84
N ASP A 253 22.27 14.03 -4.34
CA ASP A 253 21.40 14.13 -5.53
C ASP A 253 20.00 14.69 -5.22
N TRP A 254 19.80 15.32 -4.05
CA TRP A 254 18.51 15.86 -3.64
C TRP A 254 17.88 16.80 -4.66
N GLY A 255 18.68 17.59 -5.38
CA GLY A 255 18.21 18.49 -6.43
C GLY A 255 17.35 17.77 -7.46
N ASP A 256 17.77 16.56 -7.87
CA ASP A 256 17.11 15.76 -8.89
C ASP A 256 15.84 15.06 -8.35
N LEU A 257 15.83 14.76 -7.05
CA LEU A 257 14.76 14.01 -6.38
C LEU A 257 13.62 14.90 -5.85
N SER A 258 13.96 16.13 -5.42
CA SER A 258 13.10 17.01 -4.63
C SER A 258 11.76 17.32 -5.31
N SER A 259 11.80 17.65 -6.61
CA SER A 259 10.61 17.99 -7.40
C SER A 259 9.66 16.82 -7.56
N ARG A 260 10.20 15.60 -7.72
CA ARG A 260 9.42 14.36 -7.83
C ARG A 260 8.74 14.02 -6.51
N LEU A 261 9.47 14.13 -5.41
CA LEU A 261 8.95 13.87 -4.07
C LEU A 261 7.87 14.88 -3.67
N GLN A 262 8.08 16.17 -3.96
CA GLN A 262 7.10 17.21 -3.71
C GLN A 262 5.78 16.96 -4.47
N LYS A 263 5.87 16.55 -5.75
CA LYS A 263 4.67 16.17 -6.53
C LYS A 263 3.98 14.94 -5.94
N ALA A 264 4.74 13.91 -5.58
CA ALA A 264 4.21 12.67 -5.02
C ALA A 264 3.54 12.86 -3.65
N SER A 265 4.05 13.77 -2.82
CA SER A 265 3.48 14.08 -1.50
C SER A 265 2.36 15.12 -1.54
N GLY A 266 2.10 15.72 -2.71
CA GLY A 266 1.17 16.85 -2.83
C GLY A 266 1.64 18.09 -2.07
N GLY A 267 2.96 18.31 -2.01
CA GLY A 267 3.59 19.43 -1.30
C GLY A 267 3.67 19.25 0.22
N LYS A 268 3.23 18.11 0.75
CA LYS A 268 3.29 17.85 2.20
C LYS A 268 4.71 17.46 2.61
N SER A 269 5.22 18.14 3.62
CA SER A 269 6.50 17.85 4.29
C SER A 269 6.28 17.78 5.81
N CYS A 270 7.24 17.21 6.53
CA CYS A 270 7.19 17.14 7.98
C CYS A 270 7.42 18.54 8.57
N ARG A 271 6.41 19.11 9.23
CA ARG A 271 6.44 20.46 9.84
C ARG A 271 7.55 20.70 10.89
N LYS A 272 8.17 19.62 11.38
CA LYS A 272 9.27 19.68 12.36
C LYS A 272 10.60 19.92 11.68
N CYS A 273 10.76 19.43 10.44
CA CYS A 273 11.99 19.59 9.65
C CYS A 273 11.88 20.69 8.59
N HIS A 274 10.66 21.00 8.12
CA HIS A 274 10.34 21.94 7.05
C HIS A 274 9.18 22.86 7.44
#